data_AF-A0AAV0CAN9-F1
#
_entry.id   AF-A0AAV0CAN9-F1
#
_cell.length_a   1.000
_cell.length_b   1.000
_cell.length_c   1.000
_cell.angle_alpha   90.00
_cell.angle_beta   90.00
_cell.angle_gamma   90.00
#
_symmetry.space_group_name_H-M   'P 1'
#
loop_
_entity.id
_entity.type
_entity.pdbx_description
1 polymer ?
#
loop_
_entity_poly.entity_id
_entity_poly.type
_entity_poly.pdbx_seq_one_letter_code
_entity_poly.pdbx_strand_id
1 'polypeptide(L)'
;MPTYAMNVFLLPIDLCREIEVLMNGFWWQGKSGRGIRWKAWDFLSQPKNCGGMGFRRLHEFNLAMLAKQAWRLFSNPDSLVGKVYKARYYPSGDFLSAKIGYNPSFIWRSIFQTQEIIREGFKWRVGDGKLINVWRDPWLPDPENPRVTSQVPEGL
;
A
#
# COMPACT_ATOMS: atom_id res chain seq x y z
N MET A 1 -15.85 10.43 2.90
CA MET A 1 -14.70 9.49 2.79
C MET A 1 -14.07 9.31 4.16
N PRO A 2 -14.03 8.10 4.75
CA PRO A 2 -13.52 7.85 6.11
C PRO A 2 -11.98 7.80 6.15
N THR A 3 -11.33 8.88 5.71
CA THR A 3 -9.88 8.95 5.48
C THR A 3 -9.05 8.72 6.75
N TYR A 4 -9.51 9.20 7.91
CA TYR A 4 -8.82 8.99 9.19
C TYR A 4 -8.74 7.51 9.57
N ALA A 5 -9.85 6.77 9.42
CA ALA A 5 -9.90 5.34 9.71
C ALA A 5 -9.05 4.55 8.70
N MET A 6 -9.19 4.83 7.40
CA MET A 6 -8.41 4.18 6.34
C MET A 6 -6.89 4.42 6.45
N ASN A 7 -6.46 5.45 7.16
CA ASN A 7 -5.04 5.74 7.33
C ASN A 7 -4.34 4.81 8.34
N VAL A 8 -5.10 4.12 9.19
CA VAL A 8 -4.57 3.25 10.25
C VAL A 8 -5.18 1.85 10.26
N PHE A 9 -6.33 1.67 9.62
CA PHE A 9 -7.07 0.41 9.57
C PHE A 9 -7.33 -0.02 8.13
N LEU A 10 -7.21 -1.32 7.88
CA LEU A 10 -7.70 -1.94 6.67
C LEU A 10 -9.19 -2.24 6.85
N LEU A 11 -10.02 -1.54 6.11
CA LEU A 11 -11.47 -1.75 6.11
C LEU A 11 -11.81 -3.04 5.37
N PRO A 12 -12.82 -3.80 5.83
CA PRO A 12 -13.35 -4.92 5.09
C PRO A 12 -13.74 -4.51 3.67
N ILE A 13 -13.43 -5.36 2.69
CA ILE A 13 -13.71 -5.06 1.29
C ILE A 13 -15.21 -4.86 1.04
N ASP A 14 -16.07 -5.59 1.75
CA ASP A 14 -17.53 -5.46 1.62
C ASP A 14 -18.02 -4.10 2.11
N LEU A 15 -17.49 -3.60 3.23
CA LEU A 15 -17.79 -2.24 3.72
C LEU A 15 -17.36 -1.17 2.70
N CYS A 16 -16.19 -1.35 2.07
CA CYS A 16 -15.76 -0.48 0.99
C CYS A 16 -16.75 -0.52 -0.19
N ARG A 17 -17.20 -1.70 -0.62
CA ARG A 17 -18.19 -1.83 -1.70
C ARG A 17 -19.53 -1.21 -1.34
N GLU A 18 -20.01 -1.37 -0.11
CA GLU A 18 -21.24 -0.74 0.37
C GLU A 18 -21.16 0.78 0.30
N ILE A 19 -20.05 1.37 0.75
CA ILE A 19 -19.84 2.82 0.65
C ILE A 19 -19.75 3.26 -0.81
N GLU A 20 -19.10 2.50 -1.68
CA GLU A 20 -19.06 2.78 -3.13
C GLU A 20 -20.45 2.74 -3.78
N VAL A 21 -21.32 1.81 -3.37
CA VAL A 21 -22.72 1.76 -3.83
C VAL A 21 -23.47 3.03 -3.40
N LEU A 22 -23.26 3.49 -2.17
CA LEU A 22 -23.84 4.76 -1.70
C LEU A 22 -23.30 5.96 -2.47
N MET A 23 -21.99 5.99 -2.77
CA MET A 23 -21.38 7.05 -3.58
C MET A 23 -21.91 7.06 -5.02
N ASN A 24 -22.08 5.88 -5.62
CA ASN A 24 -22.66 5.71 -6.96
C ASN A 24 -24.14 6.11 -6.98
N GLY A 25 -24.88 5.78 -5.91
CA GLY A 25 -26.24 6.23 -5.67
C GLY A 25 -26.31 7.75 -5.59
N PHE A 26 -25.50 8.37 -4.74
CA PHE A 26 -25.41 9.83 -4.60
C PHE A 26 -25.09 10.52 -5.94
N TRP A 27 -24.22 9.94 -6.75
CA TRP A 27 -23.81 10.52 -8.02
C TRP A 27 -24.92 10.49 -9.10
N TRP A 28 -25.69 9.40 -9.18
CA TRP A 28 -26.67 9.22 -10.26
C TRP A 28 -28.14 9.40 -9.84
N GLN A 29 -28.48 9.19 -8.57
CA GLN A 29 -29.86 9.24 -8.10
C GLN A 29 -30.28 10.69 -7.83
N GLY A 30 -31.43 11.09 -8.39
CA GLY A 30 -32.07 12.35 -8.05
C GLY A 30 -32.80 12.29 -6.70
N LYS A 31 -33.42 13.41 -6.31
CA LYS A 31 -34.12 13.56 -5.01
C LYS A 31 -35.22 12.51 -4.76
N SER A 32 -35.78 11.90 -5.80
CA SER A 32 -36.81 10.86 -5.70
C SER A 32 -36.26 9.43 -5.61
N GLY A 33 -34.94 9.26 -5.50
CA GLY A 33 -34.27 7.96 -5.56
C GLY A 33 -34.22 7.36 -6.98
N ARG A 34 -34.85 8.02 -7.96
CA ARG A 34 -34.80 7.65 -9.37
C ARG A 34 -33.68 8.44 -10.06
N GLY A 35 -32.90 7.76 -10.87
CA GLY A 35 -31.80 8.36 -11.62
C GLY A 35 -31.28 7.40 -12.69
N ILE A 36 -30.82 7.96 -13.81
CA ILE A 36 -30.24 7.18 -14.91
C ILE A 36 -28.75 6.99 -14.62
N ARG A 37 -28.30 5.74 -14.56
CA ARG A 37 -26.88 5.39 -14.43
C ARG A 37 -26.27 5.31 -15.83
N TRP A 38 -25.62 6.39 -16.26
CA TRP A 38 -25.03 6.47 -17.60
C TRP A 38 -23.76 5.64 -17.76
N LYS A 39 -23.02 5.42 -16.67
CA LYS A 39 -21.79 4.61 -16.64
C LYS A 39 -21.67 3.86 -15.31
N ALA A 40 -21.04 2.69 -15.36
CA ALA A 40 -20.72 1.89 -14.17
C ALA A 40 -19.66 2.57 -13.29
N TRP A 41 -19.69 2.28 -11.99
CA TRP A 41 -18.74 2.83 -11.02
C TRP A 41 -17.28 2.51 -11.38
N ASP A 42 -17.01 1.29 -11.86
CA ASP A 42 -15.68 0.88 -12.33
C ASP A 42 -15.15 1.82 -13.43
N PHE A 43 -15.98 2.20 -14.40
CA PHE A 43 -15.59 3.17 -15.43
C PHE A 43 -15.35 4.56 -14.84
N LEU A 44 -16.21 5.02 -13.92
CA LEU A 44 -16.03 6.32 -13.26
C LEU A 44 -14.74 6.39 -12.43
N SER A 45 -14.32 5.25 -11.88
CA SER A 45 -13.09 5.16 -11.08
C SER A 45 -11.80 5.17 -11.91
N GLN A 46 -11.88 4.97 -13.22
CA GLN A 46 -10.71 5.08 -14.08
C GLN A 46 -10.17 6.52 -14.07
N PRO A 47 -8.84 6.70 -14.20
CA PRO A 47 -8.27 8.03 -14.26
C PRO A 47 -8.73 8.80 -15.52
N LYS A 48 -8.70 10.13 -15.42
CA LYS A 48 -9.27 11.03 -16.45
C LYS A 48 -8.62 10.87 -17.83
N ASN A 49 -7.33 10.53 -17.86
CA ASN A 49 -6.60 10.23 -19.10
C ASN A 49 -7.12 8.97 -19.82
N CYS A 50 -7.81 8.07 -19.12
CA CYS A 50 -8.48 6.90 -19.69
C CYS A 50 -9.98 7.15 -19.97
N GLY A 51 -10.46 8.39 -19.87
CA GLY A 51 -11.86 8.75 -20.09
C GLY A 51 -12.80 8.55 -18.89
N GLY A 52 -12.28 8.11 -17.74
CA GLY A 52 -13.02 8.06 -16.48
C GLY A 52 -13.10 9.41 -15.76
N MET A 53 -13.58 9.41 -14.52
CA MET A 53 -13.67 10.62 -13.69
C MET A 53 -12.61 10.70 -12.58
N GLY A 54 -11.82 9.65 -12.40
CA GLY A 54 -10.80 9.56 -11.36
C GLY A 54 -11.37 9.36 -9.96
N PHE A 55 -12.58 8.79 -9.84
CA PHE A 55 -13.10 8.37 -8.54
C PHE A 55 -12.23 7.25 -7.96
N ARG A 56 -12.09 7.23 -6.65
CA ARG A 56 -11.21 6.26 -5.99
C ARG A 56 -12.00 5.02 -5.63
N ARG A 57 -11.48 3.85 -6.02
CA ARG A 57 -11.89 2.59 -5.42
C ARG A 57 -11.39 2.58 -3.98
N LEU A 58 -12.31 2.45 -3.03
CA LEU A 58 -12.07 2.71 -1.62
C LEU A 58 -11.09 1.73 -1.01
N HIS A 59 -11.17 0.46 -1.39
CA HIS A 59 -10.27 -0.55 -0.88
C HIS A 59 -8.83 -0.31 -1.36
N GLU A 60 -8.65 -0.01 -2.64
CA GLU A 60 -7.34 0.35 -3.21
C GLU A 60 -6.78 1.64 -2.58
N PHE A 61 -7.65 2.63 -2.36
CA PHE A 61 -7.27 3.87 -1.71
C PHE A 61 -6.85 3.65 -0.24
N ASN A 62 -7.54 2.77 0.48
CA ASN A 62 -7.20 2.38 1.83
C ASN A 62 -5.84 1.66 1.87
N LEU A 63 -5.60 0.71 0.95
CA LEU A 63 -4.29 0.05 0.80
C LEU A 63 -3.19 1.07 0.51
N ALA A 64 -3.43 2.04 -0.38
CA ALA A 64 -2.45 3.10 -0.67
C ALA A 64 -2.13 3.97 0.56
N MET A 65 -3.14 4.29 1.40
CA MET A 65 -2.93 5.02 2.64
C MET A 65 -2.11 4.23 3.66
N LEU A 66 -2.39 2.93 3.80
CA LEU A 66 -1.64 2.04 4.68
C LEU A 66 -0.21 1.83 4.18
N ALA A 67 -0.04 1.65 2.87
CA ALA A 67 1.27 1.55 2.22
C ALA A 67 2.11 2.80 2.47
N LYS A 68 1.49 3.98 2.47
CA LYS A 68 2.17 5.22 2.87
C LYS A 68 2.66 5.20 4.32
N GLN A 69 1.91 4.61 5.26
CA GLN A 69 2.37 4.45 6.64
C GLN A 69 3.48 3.42 6.76
N ALA A 70 3.33 2.27 6.11
CA ALA A 70 4.37 1.24 6.03
C ALA A 70 5.68 1.79 5.43
N TRP A 71 5.59 2.60 4.37
CA TRP A 71 6.76 3.28 3.79
C TRP A 71 7.43 4.21 4.80
N ARG A 72 6.68 4.95 5.61
CA ARG A 72 7.25 5.79 6.69
C ARG A 72 7.95 4.97 7.77
N LEU A 73 7.43 3.79 8.10
CA LEU A 73 8.10 2.88 9.05
C LEU A 73 9.44 2.38 8.51
N PHE A 74 9.53 2.20 7.18
CA PHE A 74 10.76 1.80 6.50
C PHE A 74 11.75 2.97 6.33
N SER A 75 11.28 4.12 5.82
CA SER A 75 12.15 5.25 5.47
C SER A 75 12.53 6.13 6.65
N ASN A 76 11.70 6.20 7.70
CA ASN A 76 11.88 7.10 8.85
C ASN A 76 11.87 6.30 10.17
N PRO A 77 12.81 5.35 10.36
CA PRO A 77 12.81 4.44 11.51
C PRO A 77 13.01 5.16 12.86
N ASP A 78 13.63 6.35 12.85
CA ASP A 78 13.95 7.10 14.08
C ASP A 78 12.78 7.89 14.68
N SER A 79 11.65 7.97 13.98
CA SER A 79 10.43 8.54 14.52
C SER A 79 9.96 7.76 15.76
N LEU A 80 9.25 8.41 16.69
CA LEU A 80 8.74 7.72 17.89
C LEU A 80 7.91 6.48 17.53
N VAL A 81 7.03 6.61 16.53
CA VAL A 81 6.23 5.49 16.01
C VAL A 81 7.13 4.42 15.39
N GLY A 82 8.12 4.81 14.58
CA GLY A 82 9.10 3.89 13.99
C GLY A 82 9.85 3.06 15.04
N LYS A 83 10.34 3.72 16.10
CA LYS A 83 11.05 3.06 17.21
C LYS A 83 10.15 2.07 17.97
N VAL A 84 8.90 2.47 18.27
CA VAL A 84 7.93 1.60 18.94
C VAL A 84 7.58 0.37 18.08
N TYR A 85 7.33 0.57 16.79
CA TYR A 85 6.99 -0.53 15.88
C TYR A 85 8.19 -1.45 15.63
N LYS A 86 9.39 -0.89 15.47
CA LYS A 86 10.62 -1.67 15.33
C LYS A 86 10.85 -2.55 16.55
N ALA A 87 10.82 -1.97 17.75
CA ALA A 87 11.02 -2.72 19.00
C ALA A 87 9.99 -3.85 19.17
N ARG A 88 8.74 -3.64 18.75
CA ARG A 88 7.65 -4.60 18.95
C ARG A 88 7.56 -5.68 17.86
N TYR A 89 7.77 -5.34 16.59
CA TYR A 89 7.40 -6.21 15.46
C TYR A 89 8.57 -6.66 14.58
N TYR A 90 9.66 -5.89 14.53
CA TYR A 90 10.84 -6.21 13.70
C TYR A 90 12.14 -5.73 14.36
N PRO A 91 12.47 -6.19 15.58
CA PRO A 91 13.58 -5.64 16.37
C PRO A 91 14.94 -5.83 15.72
N SER A 92 15.14 -6.96 15.03
CA SER A 92 16.41 -7.36 14.41
C SER A 92 16.50 -7.00 12.92
N GLY A 93 15.54 -6.25 12.38
CA GLY A 93 15.49 -5.95 10.95
C GLY A 93 14.78 -4.65 10.63
N ASP A 94 14.07 -4.66 9.52
CA ASP A 94 13.30 -3.54 8.99
C ASP A 94 11.85 -3.95 8.72
N PHE A 95 11.05 -3.01 8.26
CA PHE A 95 9.67 -3.28 7.91
C PHE A 95 9.53 -4.32 6.77
N LEU A 96 10.44 -4.35 5.78
CA LEU A 96 10.33 -5.27 4.64
C LEU A 96 10.69 -6.71 4.99
N SER A 97 11.47 -6.94 6.05
CA SER A 97 11.81 -8.26 6.60
C SER A 97 10.90 -8.70 7.75
N ALA A 98 9.98 -7.82 8.19
CA ALA A 98 9.07 -8.09 9.28
C ALA A 98 8.15 -9.28 9.00
N LYS A 99 7.73 -9.96 10.06
CA LYS A 99 6.71 -11.02 10.03
C LYS A 99 5.48 -10.57 10.81
N ILE A 100 4.32 -11.17 10.52
CA ILE A 100 3.08 -10.82 11.22
C ILE A 100 3.16 -11.10 12.73
N GLY A 101 3.79 -12.20 13.13
CA GLY A 101 3.90 -12.64 14.53
C GLY A 101 2.62 -13.27 15.08
N TYR A 102 2.66 -13.70 16.34
CA TYR A 102 1.56 -14.46 16.98
C TYR A 102 0.46 -13.57 17.59
N ASN A 103 0.82 -12.40 18.14
CA ASN A 103 -0.14 -11.47 18.74
C ASN A 103 -0.06 -10.05 18.13
N PRO A 104 -0.35 -9.92 16.82
CA PRO A 104 -0.32 -8.64 16.13
C PRO A 104 -1.51 -7.75 16.53
N SER A 105 -1.25 -6.46 16.79
CA SER A 105 -2.34 -5.48 16.93
C SER A 105 -3.09 -5.33 15.61
N PHE A 106 -4.35 -4.86 15.68
CA PHE A 106 -5.16 -4.66 14.49
C PHE A 106 -4.55 -3.65 13.50
N ILE A 107 -3.91 -2.59 14.02
CA ILE A 107 -3.18 -1.61 13.20
C ILE A 107 -1.98 -2.29 12.52
N TRP A 108 -1.21 -3.10 13.25
CA TRP A 108 -0.08 -3.80 12.66
C TRP A 108 -0.52 -4.77 11.57
N ARG A 109 -1.60 -5.55 11.78
CA ARG A 109 -2.17 -6.40 10.73
C ARG A 109 -2.51 -5.58 9.49
N SER A 110 -3.15 -4.42 9.67
CA SER A 110 -3.56 -3.54 8.58
C SER A 110 -2.37 -3.00 7.78
N ILE A 111 -1.34 -2.50 8.46
CA ILE A 111 -0.12 -1.98 7.82
C ILE A 111 0.66 -3.13 7.14
N PHE A 112 0.78 -4.28 7.81
CA PHE A 112 1.49 -5.45 7.31
C PHE A 112 0.92 -5.99 6.00
N GLN A 113 -0.40 -5.91 5.78
CA GLN A 113 -1.04 -6.30 4.51
C GLN A 113 -0.47 -5.54 3.29
N THR A 114 0.14 -4.38 3.50
CA THR A 114 0.74 -3.58 2.41
C THR A 114 2.22 -3.84 2.20
N GLN A 115 2.81 -4.78 2.94
CA GLN A 115 4.24 -5.12 2.83
C GLN A 115 4.60 -5.59 1.42
N GLU A 116 3.81 -6.49 0.81
CA GLU A 116 4.07 -6.97 -0.55
C GLU A 116 3.90 -5.87 -1.59
N ILE A 117 2.88 -5.02 -1.45
CA ILE A 117 2.66 -3.86 -2.35
C ILE A 117 3.91 -2.97 -2.38
N ILE A 118 4.52 -2.74 -1.22
CA ILE A 118 5.78 -1.97 -1.16
C ILE A 118 6.93 -2.77 -1.76
N ARG A 119 7.06 -4.08 -1.47
CA ARG A 119 8.12 -4.91 -2.03
C ARG A 119 8.11 -4.99 -3.56
N GLU A 120 6.93 -4.94 -4.17
CA GLU A 120 6.77 -4.92 -5.62
C GLU A 120 7.08 -3.54 -6.21
N GLY A 121 6.71 -2.46 -5.51
CA GLY A 121 6.85 -1.10 -6.00
C GLY A 121 8.15 -0.37 -5.66
N PHE A 122 8.94 -0.88 -4.71
CA PHE A 122 10.17 -0.19 -4.29
C PHE A 122 11.36 -0.54 -5.19
N LYS A 123 12.19 0.46 -5.43
CA LYS A 123 13.53 0.32 -6.02
C LYS A 123 14.50 1.15 -5.21
N TRP A 124 15.69 0.61 -4.99
CA TRP A 124 16.78 1.36 -4.38
C TRP A 124 17.33 2.38 -5.37
N ARG A 125 17.62 3.58 -4.86
CA ARG A 125 18.50 4.53 -5.53
C ARG A 125 19.89 4.38 -4.92
N VAL A 126 20.85 3.97 -5.74
CA VAL A 126 22.22 3.74 -5.28
C VAL A 126 22.85 5.07 -4.83
N GLY A 127 23.29 5.10 -3.57
CA GLY A 127 24.13 6.15 -2.99
C GLY A 127 25.53 5.58 -2.74
N ASP A 128 25.89 5.37 -1.47
CA ASP A 128 27.15 4.71 -1.09
C ASP A 128 27.07 3.17 -1.07
N GLY A 129 25.87 2.62 -1.27
CA GLY A 129 25.63 1.18 -1.44
C GLY A 129 25.70 0.34 -0.15
N LYS A 130 26.03 0.92 1.02
CA LYS A 130 26.29 0.14 2.24
C LYS A 130 25.08 -0.64 2.78
N LEU A 131 23.87 -0.21 2.43
CA LEU A 131 22.61 -0.80 2.87
C LEU A 131 21.96 -1.67 1.79
N ILE A 132 22.56 -1.78 0.60
CA ILE A 132 21.98 -2.51 -0.53
C ILE A 132 22.58 -3.92 -0.56
N ASN A 133 21.72 -4.93 -0.48
CA ASN A 133 22.11 -6.28 -0.81
C ASN A 133 22.15 -6.46 -2.34
N VAL A 134 23.35 -6.54 -2.89
CA VAL A 134 23.60 -6.59 -4.34
C VAL A 134 22.76 -7.64 -5.07
N TRP A 135 22.49 -8.81 -4.47
CA TRP A 135 21.76 -9.90 -5.13
C TRP A 135 20.27 -9.93 -4.81
N ARG A 136 19.85 -9.45 -3.63
CA ARG A 136 18.45 -9.58 -3.17
C ARG A 136 17.62 -8.33 -3.43
N ASP A 137 18.25 -7.17 -3.41
CA ASP A 137 17.55 -5.89 -3.52
C ASP A 137 17.35 -5.44 -4.97
N PRO A 138 16.21 -4.78 -5.28
CA PRO A 138 15.96 -4.22 -6.60
C PRO A 138 16.64 -2.85 -6.73
N TRP A 139 17.86 -2.80 -7.27
CA TRP A 139 18.65 -1.57 -7.41
C TRP A 139 19.14 -1.28 -8.84
N LEU A 140 18.97 -2.23 -9.78
CA LEU A 140 19.34 -2.00 -11.18
C LEU A 140 18.34 -1.04 -11.85
N PRO A 141 18.80 -0.24 -12.84
CA PRO A 141 17.95 0.70 -13.57
C PRO A 141 16.95 0.02 -14.52
N ASP A 142 17.05 -1.30 -14.67
CA ASP A 142 16.17 -2.09 -15.54
C ASP A 142 14.71 -2.03 -15.05
N PRO A 143 13.76 -1.65 -15.94
CA PRO A 143 12.34 -1.61 -15.60
C PRO A 143 11.75 -3.00 -15.34
N GLU A 144 12.15 -4.02 -16.11
CA GLU A 144 11.59 -5.38 -16.07
C GLU A 144 12.30 -6.26 -15.04
N ASN A 145 13.63 -6.17 -14.96
CA ASN A 145 14.43 -6.98 -14.04
C ASN A 145 15.42 -6.14 -13.21
N PRO A 146 14.96 -5.50 -12.11
CA PRO A 146 15.80 -4.64 -11.30
C PRO A 146 16.79 -5.39 -10.40
N ARG A 147 16.93 -6.72 -10.51
CA ARG A 147 17.77 -7.57 -9.65
C ARG A 147 18.89 -8.25 -10.42
N VAL A 148 19.99 -8.53 -9.73
CA VAL A 148 21.11 -9.28 -10.27
C VAL A 148 20.73 -10.76 -10.41
N THR A 149 21.01 -11.36 -11.57
CA THR A 149 20.70 -12.76 -11.89
C THR A 149 21.88 -13.72 -11.75
N SER A 150 23.10 -13.20 -11.61
CA SER A 150 24.30 -14.01 -11.38
C SER A 150 24.23 -14.72 -10.02
N GLN A 151 24.85 -15.90 -9.92
CA GLN A 151 24.97 -16.60 -8.63
C GLN A 151 25.77 -15.78 -7.62
N VAL A 152 25.43 -15.94 -6.33
CA VAL A 152 26.22 -15.37 -5.23
C VAL A 152 27.51 -16.19 -5.13
N PRO A 153 28.70 -15.56 -5.18
CA PRO A 153 29.96 -16.28 -4.99
C PRO A 153 30.00 -16.96 -3.62
N GLU A 154 30.53 -18.18 -3.56
CA GLU A 154 30.72 -18.89 -2.30
C GLU A 154 31.69 -18.12 -1.39
N GLY A 155 31.29 -17.85 -0.15
CA GLY A 155 32.13 -17.17 0.86
C GLY A 155 31.82 -15.69 1.13
N LEU A 156 30.72 -15.16 0.58
CA LEU A 156 30.20 -13.80 0.88
C LEU A 156 28.90 -13.83 1.69
#